data_AF-N6Y7N6-F1
#
_entry.id   AF-N6Y7N6-F1
#
_cell.length_a   1.000
_cell.length_b   1.000
_cell.length_c   1.000
_cell.angle_alpha   90.00
_cell.angle_beta   90.00
_cell.angle_gamma   90.00
#
_symmetry.space_group_name_H-M   'P 1'
#
loop_
_entity.id
_entity.type
_entity.pdbx_description
1 polymer ?
#
loop_
_entity_poly.entity_id
_entity_poly.type
_entity_poly.pdbx_seq_one_letter_code
_entity_poly.pdbx_strand_id
1 'polypeptide(L)'
;MDQREIESCVERWLERRGELVESNPRGFPDFLVRSDDDAHGYEVKYLRQFDRMLVSPSVVTSMLRGYMETKEGRLSGFTLVIAISEEDFFDILHTERKSELHRRLGRLLRKYPIDGIVIGAVVDDDFQVLAHQQEPARDEDDFL
;
A
#
# COMPACT_ATOMS: atom_id res chain seq x y z
N MET A 1 10.55 -13.35 9.56
CA MET A 1 9.12 -13.03 9.63
C MET A 1 8.40 -13.71 8.47
N ASP A 2 7.33 -14.42 8.80
CA ASP A 2 6.41 -15.06 7.86
C ASP A 2 5.45 -14.01 7.25
N GLN A 3 4.93 -14.29 6.06
CA GLN A 3 3.97 -13.40 5.39
C GLN A 3 2.70 -13.19 6.23
N ARG A 4 2.22 -14.24 6.92
CA ARG A 4 1.04 -14.16 7.79
C ARG A 4 1.24 -13.24 9.00
N GLU A 5 2.46 -13.22 9.55
CA GLU A 5 2.82 -12.33 10.65
C GLU A 5 2.76 -10.86 10.19
N ILE A 6 3.26 -10.58 8.99
CA ILE A 6 3.20 -9.25 8.38
C ILE A 6 1.74 -8.83 8.15
N GLU A 7 0.95 -9.69 7.51
CA GLU A 7 -0.47 -9.44 7.25
C GLU A 7 -1.22 -9.16 8.56
N SER A 8 -0.97 -9.94 9.63
CA SER A 8 -1.58 -9.71 10.96
C SER A 8 -1.15 -8.37 11.59
N CYS A 9 0.07 -7.89 11.32
CA CYS A 9 0.51 -6.58 11.80
C CYS A 9 -0.13 -5.43 10.99
N VAL A 10 -0.27 -5.62 9.67
CA VAL A 10 -0.94 -4.64 8.79
C VAL A 10 -2.44 -4.56 9.11
N GLU A 11 -3.11 -5.69 9.35
CA GLU A 11 -4.51 -5.74 9.76
C GLU A 11 -4.75 -4.93 11.04
N ARG A 12 -3.96 -5.20 12.09
CA ARG A 12 -4.02 -4.41 13.34
C ARG A 12 -3.74 -2.93 13.12
N TRP A 13 -2.85 -2.59 12.20
CA TRP A 13 -2.58 -1.19 11.84
C TRP A 13 -3.77 -0.53 11.13
N LEU A 14 -4.50 -1.25 10.27
CA LEU A 14 -5.73 -0.78 9.65
C LEU A 14 -6.85 -0.60 10.68
N GLU A 15 -7.06 -1.58 11.56
CA GLU A 15 -8.12 -1.57 12.59
C GLU A 15 -8.00 -0.37 13.55
N ARG A 16 -6.78 0.11 13.84
CA ARG A 16 -6.55 1.29 14.68
C ARG A 16 -7.19 2.57 14.17
N ARG A 17 -7.59 2.61 12.88
CA ARG A 17 -8.29 3.76 12.28
C ARG A 17 -9.78 3.79 12.60
N GLY A 18 -10.29 2.76 13.27
CA GLY A 18 -11.71 2.65 13.65
C GLY A 18 -12.63 2.20 12.50
N GLU A 19 -12.05 1.69 11.41
CA GLU A 19 -12.77 1.21 10.24
C GLU A 19 -12.98 -0.32 10.33
N LEU A 20 -14.04 -0.85 9.70
CA LEU A 20 -14.30 -2.28 9.65
C LEU A 20 -13.37 -2.94 8.62
N VAL A 21 -12.39 -3.70 9.11
CA VAL A 21 -11.44 -4.45 8.27
C VAL A 21 -11.94 -5.89 8.07
N GLU A 22 -12.04 -6.32 6.82
CA GLU A 22 -12.36 -7.70 6.42
C GLU A 22 -11.16 -8.32 5.71
N SER A 23 -10.56 -9.37 6.29
CA SER A 23 -9.50 -10.15 5.63
C SER A 23 -10.08 -11.05 4.53
N ASN A 24 -9.35 -11.16 3.41
CA ASN A 24 -9.76 -11.87 2.21
C ASN A 24 -8.67 -12.88 1.76
N PRO A 25 -8.40 -13.93 2.57
CA PRO A 25 -7.22 -14.79 2.44
C PRO A 25 -7.15 -15.64 1.16
N ARG A 26 -8.19 -15.63 0.33
CA ARG A 26 -8.26 -16.37 -0.94
C ARG A 26 -8.58 -15.48 -2.14
N GLY A 27 -8.75 -14.19 -1.92
CA GLY A 27 -9.16 -13.25 -2.94
C GLY A 27 -8.09 -12.20 -3.21
N PHE A 28 -8.55 -11.09 -3.76
CA PHE A 28 -7.80 -9.87 -3.91
C PHE A 28 -8.81 -8.74 -3.76
N PRO A 29 -8.47 -7.65 -3.06
CA PRO A 29 -7.24 -7.43 -2.28
C PRO A 29 -7.16 -8.33 -1.02
N ASP A 30 -6.00 -8.38 -0.36
CA ASP A 30 -5.81 -9.11 0.92
C ASP A 30 -6.74 -8.62 2.04
N PHE A 31 -7.04 -7.31 2.09
CA PHE A 31 -7.99 -6.70 3.02
C PHE A 31 -8.96 -5.77 2.31
N LEU A 32 -10.20 -5.75 2.79
CA LEU A 32 -11.19 -4.75 2.45
C LEU A 32 -11.48 -3.91 3.69
N VAL A 33 -11.53 -2.60 3.51
CA VAL A 33 -11.99 -1.70 4.54
C VAL A 33 -13.27 -1.02 4.06
N ARG A 34 -14.35 -1.24 4.80
CA ARG A 34 -15.69 -0.80 4.40
C ARG A 34 -16.12 0.43 5.16
N SER A 35 -16.76 1.35 4.44
CA SER A 35 -17.50 2.49 4.98
C SER A 35 -18.81 2.61 4.21
N ASP A 36 -19.94 2.49 4.89
CA ASP A 36 -21.29 2.49 4.31
C ASP A 36 -21.42 1.55 3.09
N ASP A 37 -21.42 2.10 1.87
CA ASP A 37 -21.56 1.39 0.59
C ASP A 37 -20.23 1.24 -0.19
N ASP A 38 -19.14 1.78 0.34
CA ASP A 38 -17.82 1.79 -0.30
C ASP A 38 -16.87 0.76 0.31
N ALA A 39 -16.00 0.20 -0.54
CA ALA A 39 -14.98 -0.75 -0.14
C ALA A 39 -13.62 -0.32 -0.71
N HIS A 40 -12.71 0.06 0.20
CA HIS A 40 -11.33 0.35 -0.14
C HIS A 40 -10.47 -0.91 0.01
N GLY A 41 -9.70 -1.23 -1.02
CA GLY A 41 -8.85 -2.40 -1.04
C GLY A 41 -7.43 -2.15 -0.57
N TYR A 42 -6.89 -3.05 0.28
CA TYR A 42 -5.49 -3.05 0.69
C TYR A 42 -4.83 -4.37 0.34
N GLU A 43 -3.84 -4.32 -0.55
CA GLU A 43 -3.00 -5.47 -0.90
C GLU A 43 -1.65 -5.38 -0.20
N VAL A 44 -1.17 -6.47 0.40
CA VAL A 44 0.11 -6.53 1.09
C VAL A 44 1.16 -7.23 0.23
N LYS A 45 2.36 -6.65 0.18
CA LYS A 45 3.54 -7.27 -0.42
C LYS A 45 4.72 -7.14 0.51
N TYR A 46 5.47 -8.22 0.71
CA TYR A 46 6.72 -8.20 1.46
C TYR A 46 7.92 -8.23 0.51
N LEU A 47 8.77 -7.21 0.57
CA LEU A 47 9.97 -7.08 -0.25
C LEU A 47 11.22 -7.19 0.63
N ARG A 48 11.95 -8.30 0.49
CA ARG A 48 13.22 -8.54 1.22
C ARG A 48 14.40 -7.73 0.69
N GLN A 49 14.31 -7.23 -0.53
CA GLN A 49 15.33 -6.39 -1.19
C GLN A 49 14.63 -5.19 -1.82
N PHE A 50 14.24 -4.23 -0.98
CA PHE A 50 13.30 -3.17 -1.37
C PHE A 50 13.71 -2.45 -2.67
N ASP A 51 14.97 -2.02 -2.77
CA ASP A 51 15.44 -1.25 -3.92
C ASP A 51 15.31 -1.96 -5.25
N ARG A 52 15.56 -3.27 -5.26
CA ARG A 52 15.54 -4.10 -6.46
C ARG A 52 14.11 -4.52 -6.82
N MET A 53 13.25 -4.66 -5.83
CA MET A 53 11.94 -5.30 -5.99
C MET A 53 10.76 -4.33 -6.08
N LEU A 54 10.97 -3.03 -5.81
CA LEU A 54 9.91 -2.03 -5.89
C LEU A 54 9.21 -1.97 -7.26
N VAL A 55 9.90 -2.36 -8.34
CA VAL A 55 9.34 -2.43 -9.70
C VAL A 55 9.20 -3.87 -10.19
N SER A 56 9.23 -4.84 -9.28
CA SER A 56 9.07 -6.25 -9.64
C SER A 56 7.72 -6.52 -10.29
N PRO A 57 7.61 -7.57 -11.14
CA PRO A 57 6.35 -7.94 -11.75
C PRO A 57 5.22 -8.13 -10.73
N SER A 58 5.51 -8.67 -9.54
CA SER A 58 4.50 -8.86 -8.50
C SER A 58 3.88 -7.54 -8.02
N VAL A 59 4.72 -6.52 -7.75
CA VAL A 59 4.24 -5.18 -7.36
C VAL A 59 3.42 -4.57 -8.50
N VAL A 60 3.93 -4.61 -9.72
CA VAL A 60 3.27 -4.04 -10.90
C VAL A 60 1.92 -4.71 -11.17
N THR A 61 1.85 -6.05 -11.08
CA THR A 61 0.60 -6.80 -11.28
C THR A 61 -0.43 -6.46 -10.21
N SER A 62 -0.04 -6.33 -8.95
CA SER A 62 -0.96 -5.89 -7.89
C SER A 62 -1.48 -4.48 -8.12
N MET A 63 -0.63 -3.53 -8.52
CA MET A 63 -1.07 -2.17 -8.86
C MET A 63 -2.02 -2.16 -10.05
N LEU A 64 -1.70 -2.89 -11.13
CA LEU A 64 -2.57 -3.00 -12.30
C LEU A 64 -3.92 -3.62 -11.97
N ARG A 65 -3.92 -4.68 -11.16
CA ARG A 65 -5.17 -5.32 -10.73
C ARG A 65 -6.01 -4.36 -9.89
N GLY A 66 -5.42 -3.71 -8.88
CA GLY A 66 -6.11 -2.71 -8.07
C GLY A 66 -6.68 -1.56 -8.89
N TYR A 67 -5.94 -1.10 -9.90
CA TYR A 67 -6.43 -0.11 -10.85
C TYR A 67 -7.63 -0.61 -11.67
N MET A 68 -7.64 -1.86 -12.12
CA MET A 68 -8.78 -2.43 -12.84
C MET A 68 -10.01 -2.61 -11.93
N GLU A 69 -9.83 -3.13 -10.72
CA GLU A 69 -10.91 -3.31 -9.75
C GLU A 69 -11.60 -1.97 -9.42
N THR A 70 -10.83 -0.89 -9.27
CA THR A 70 -11.36 0.46 -9.04
C THR A 70 -12.06 1.02 -10.27
N LYS A 71 -11.48 0.86 -11.48
CA LYS A 71 -12.11 1.31 -12.72
C LYS A 71 -13.40 0.58 -13.07
N GLU A 72 -13.53 -0.68 -12.66
CA GLU A 72 -14.72 -1.49 -12.88
C GLU A 72 -15.77 -1.32 -11.76
N GLY A 73 -15.51 -0.43 -10.79
CA GLY A 73 -16.44 -0.11 -9.69
C GLY A 73 -16.58 -1.22 -8.65
N ARG A 74 -15.65 -2.18 -8.61
CA ARG A 74 -15.62 -3.25 -7.59
C ARG A 74 -14.97 -2.79 -6.28
N LEU A 75 -14.11 -1.78 -6.36
CA LEU A 75 -13.53 -1.08 -5.21
C LEU A 75 -13.75 0.43 -5.41
N SER A 76 -13.98 1.15 -4.32
CA SER A 76 -14.01 2.62 -4.33
C SER A 76 -12.61 3.22 -4.39
N GLY A 77 -11.62 2.50 -3.84
CA GLY A 77 -10.21 2.85 -3.87
C GLY A 77 -9.31 1.64 -3.64
N PHE A 78 -8.02 1.79 -3.94
CA PHE A 78 -7.01 0.75 -3.78
C PHE A 78 -5.68 1.31 -3.29
N THR A 79 -5.13 0.68 -2.24
CA THR A 79 -3.81 1.00 -1.70
C THR A 79 -2.93 -0.23 -1.65
N LEU A 80 -1.71 -0.09 -2.18
CA LEU A 80 -0.69 -1.13 -2.04
C LEU A 80 0.12 -0.88 -0.77
N VAL A 81 0.14 -1.83 0.15
CA VAL A 81 0.98 -1.83 1.34
C VAL A 81 2.22 -2.69 1.06
N ILE A 82 3.39 -2.07 1.12
CA ILE A 82 4.68 -2.73 0.94
C ILE A 82 5.38 -2.79 2.30
N ALA A 83 5.43 -3.99 2.85
CA ALA A 83 6.30 -4.31 3.97
C ALA A 83 7.74 -4.51 3.47
N ILE A 84 8.70 -3.91 4.15
CA ILE A 84 10.14 -4.07 3.90
C ILE A 84 10.83 -4.68 5.11
N SER A 85 12.10 -5.08 4.96
CA SER A 85 12.90 -5.52 6.09
C SER A 85 13.13 -4.36 7.07
N GLU A 86 13.30 -4.70 8.35
CA GLU A 86 13.68 -3.73 9.39
C GLU A 86 15.02 -3.04 9.07
N GLU A 87 15.96 -3.77 8.46
CA GLU A 87 17.23 -3.21 7.96
C GLU A 87 16.98 -2.13 6.91
N ASP A 88 16.21 -2.42 5.84
CA ASP A 88 15.88 -1.44 4.80
C ASP A 88 15.12 -0.24 5.41
N PHE A 89 14.24 -0.49 6.39
CA PHE A 89 13.49 0.56 7.08
C PHE A 89 14.40 1.54 7.80
N PHE A 90 15.31 1.05 8.66
CA PHE A 90 16.22 1.92 9.39
C PHE A 90 17.26 2.57 8.48
N ASP A 91 17.71 1.88 7.44
CA ASP A 91 18.66 2.44 6.47
C ASP A 91 18.05 3.63 5.73
N ILE A 92 16.78 3.52 5.31
CA ILE A 92 16.06 4.64 4.67
C ILE A 92 15.72 5.74 5.68
N LEU A 93 15.33 5.39 6.92
CA LEU A 93 14.93 6.34 7.95
C LEU A 93 16.09 7.26 8.36
N HIS A 94 17.30 6.72 8.48
CA HIS A 94 18.49 7.43 8.97
C HIS A 94 19.33 8.09 7.86
N THR A 95 18.93 7.96 6.60
CA THR A 95 19.63 8.55 5.45
C THR A 95 18.73 9.54 4.71
N GLU A 96 19.31 10.33 3.79
CA GLU A 96 18.53 11.25 2.92
C GLU A 96 17.70 10.52 1.83
N ARG A 97 17.61 9.19 1.90
CA ARG A 97 16.95 8.33 0.90
C ARG A 97 15.43 8.48 0.88
N LYS A 98 14.82 9.08 1.91
CA LYS A 98 13.37 9.34 1.98
C LYS A 98 12.87 10.19 0.80
N SER A 99 13.61 11.23 0.41
CA SER A 99 13.23 12.07 -0.73
C SER A 99 13.28 11.31 -2.06
N GLU A 100 14.29 10.45 -2.23
CA GLU A 100 14.38 9.58 -3.40
C GLU A 100 13.23 8.56 -3.43
N LEU A 101 12.88 7.98 -2.28
CA LEU A 101 11.75 7.08 -2.13
C LEU A 101 10.45 7.74 -2.61
N HIS A 102 10.08 8.91 -2.08
CA HIS A 102 8.87 9.63 -2.50
C HIS A 102 8.86 9.91 -4.02
N ARG A 103 10.00 10.32 -4.59
CA ARG A 103 10.12 10.51 -6.04
C ARG A 103 9.87 9.22 -6.83
N ARG A 104 10.38 8.07 -6.36
CA ARG A 104 10.15 6.76 -6.99
C ARG A 104 8.68 6.34 -6.88
N LEU A 105 8.06 6.49 -5.71
CA LEU A 105 6.65 6.17 -5.49
C LEU A 105 5.73 7.05 -6.34
N GLY A 106 5.99 8.35 -6.41
CA GLY A 106 5.20 9.26 -7.26
C GLY A 106 5.29 8.92 -8.75
N ARG A 107 6.45 8.48 -9.24
CA ARG A 107 6.58 7.97 -10.62
C ARG A 107 5.77 6.70 -10.85
N LEU A 108 5.70 5.80 -9.87
CA LEU A 108 4.90 4.58 -9.95
C LEU A 108 3.41 4.87 -9.98
N LEU A 109 2.92 5.72 -9.09
CA LEU A 109 1.52 6.13 -9.06
C LEU A 109 1.08 6.82 -10.35
N ARG A 110 1.92 7.69 -10.93
CA ARG A 110 1.60 8.29 -12.25
C ARG A 110 1.47 7.26 -13.37
N LYS A 111 2.17 6.13 -13.27
CA LYS A 111 2.12 5.05 -14.28
C LYS A 111 0.94 4.11 -14.04
N TYR A 112 0.62 3.85 -12.78
CA TYR A 112 -0.46 2.97 -12.34
C TYR A 112 -1.27 3.73 -11.27
N PRO A 113 -2.29 4.52 -11.68
CA PRO A 113 -2.96 5.47 -10.80
C PRO A 113 -3.95 4.76 -9.88
N ILE A 114 -3.41 4.28 -8.77
CA ILE A 114 -4.14 3.80 -7.60
C ILE A 114 -4.10 4.87 -6.51
N ASP A 115 -4.99 4.79 -5.51
CA ASP A 115 -5.15 5.80 -4.47
C ASP A 115 -3.89 6.02 -3.63
N GLY A 116 -3.09 4.96 -3.42
CA GLY A 116 -1.84 5.14 -2.71
C GLY A 116 -0.92 3.93 -2.62
N ILE A 117 0.29 4.21 -2.14
CA ILE A 117 1.28 3.22 -1.74
C ILE A 117 1.73 3.58 -0.32
N VAL A 118 1.69 2.59 0.57
CA VAL A 118 2.22 2.68 1.94
C VAL A 118 3.46 1.81 2.01
N ILE A 119 4.57 2.36 2.49
CA ILE A 119 5.80 1.61 2.79
C ILE A 119 5.98 1.57 4.30
N GLY A 120 6.24 0.40 4.86
CA GLY A 120 6.52 0.25 6.29
C GLY A 120 7.26 -1.04 6.61
N ALA A 121 7.61 -1.23 7.88
CA ALA A 121 8.20 -2.47 8.38
C ALA A 121 7.51 -2.88 9.68
N VAL A 122 7.58 -4.17 10.00
CA VAL A 122 7.18 -4.63 11.33
C VAL A 122 8.38 -4.46 12.26
N VAL A 123 8.20 -3.64 13.30
CA VAL A 123 9.18 -3.34 14.33
C VAL A 123 8.48 -3.52 15.67
N ASP A 124 9.05 -4.35 16.55
CA ASP A 124 8.45 -4.69 17.85
C ASP A 124 6.98 -5.15 17.74
N ASP A 125 6.70 -6.06 16.79
CA ASP A 125 5.36 -6.58 16.49
C ASP A 125 4.32 -5.53 16.07
N ASP A 126 4.76 -4.36 15.61
CA ASP A 126 3.89 -3.30 15.10
C ASP A 126 4.30 -2.85 13.70
N PHE A 127 3.31 -2.63 12.82
CA PHE A 127 3.59 -2.13 11.48
C PHE A 127 3.81 -0.61 11.53
N GLN A 128 5.08 -0.20 11.38
CA GLN A 128 5.49 1.20 11.37
C GLN A 128 5.61 1.73 9.94
N VAL A 129 4.91 2.83 9.67
CA VAL A 129 4.90 3.47 8.35
C VAL A 129 6.14 4.34 8.17
N LEU A 130 6.90 4.06 7.11
CA LEU A 130 8.05 4.85 6.67
C LEU A 130 7.63 5.99 5.74
N ALA A 131 6.75 5.67 4.78
CA ALA A 131 6.26 6.58 3.78
C ALA A 131 4.82 6.23 3.39
N HIS A 132 4.01 7.26 3.19
CA HIS A 132 2.69 7.15 2.60
C HIS A 132 2.65 8.12 1.41
N GLN A 133 2.46 7.58 0.21
CA GLN A 133 2.31 8.37 -1.00
C GLN A 133 0.91 8.13 -1.55
N GLN A 134 0.10 9.18 -1.58
CA GLN A 134 -1.22 9.14 -2.20
C GLN A 134 -1.14 9.75 -3.61
N GLU A 135 -2.07 9.34 -4.48
CA GLU A 135 -2.36 10.13 -5.67
C GLU A 135 -2.86 11.51 -5.18
N PRO A 136 -2.37 12.64 -5.72
CA PRO A 136 -3.01 13.91 -5.43
C PRO A 136 -4.49 13.78 -5.79
N ALA A 137 -5.37 14.16 -4.86
CA ALA A 137 -6.80 14.20 -5.12
C ALA A 137 -7.01 14.85 -6.48
N ARG A 138 -7.71 14.17 -7.38
CA ARG A 138 -8.16 14.80 -8.61
C ARG A 138 -8.99 15.98 -8.15
N ASP A 139 -8.47 17.19 -8.30
CA ASP A 139 -9.27 18.39 -8.14
C ASP A 139 -10.46 18.21 -9.09
N GLU A 140 -11.63 17.93 -8.53
CA GLU A 140 -12.91 17.97 -9.23
C GLU A 140 -13.25 19.45 -9.49
N ASP A 141 -12.47 20.15 -10.31
CA ASP A 141 -12.71 21.56 -10.64
C ASP A 141 -12.12 21.94 -12.01
N ASP A 142 -12.41 21.14 -13.04
CA ASP A 142 -12.21 21.51 -14.45
C ASP A 142 -13.47 21.23 -15.30
N PHE A 143 -14.65 21.48 -14.72
CA PHE A 143 -15.89 21.65 -15.46
C PHE A 143 -16.50 23.03 -15.16
N LEU A 144 -15.96 24.05 -15.82
CA LEU A 144 -16.65 25.32 -16.09
C LEU A 144 -16.61 25.60 -17.60
#